data_AF-A0A941MV22-F1
#
_entry.id   AF-A0A941MV22-F1
#
_cell.length_a   1.000
_cell.length_b   1.000
_cell.length_c   1.000
_cell.angle_alpha   90.00
_cell.angle_beta   90.00
_cell.angle_gamma   90.00
#
_symmetry.space_group_name_H-M   'P 1'
#
loop_
_entity.id
_entity.type
_entity.pdbx_description
1 polymer ?
#
loop_
_entity_poly.entity_id
_entity_poly.type
_entity_poly.pdbx_seq_one_letter_code
_entity_poly.pdbx_strand_id
1 'polypeptide(L)'
;AYDDFPTYRKQLDARFAQWLEKKYGTQEKLAAAWGQALTSSERLAEGTVKVEANPWGMTEAGLPREPGGPRTRRLDNAAFLHEVQNVFYNRFVKAIRETGYQGPLIGSPWQAPGMLPHYYNLRSDDQVGYIDRHNYFGEALHDTLLKTPGGGYLSSGLQQVAGKPFGVSEWIHVYPCLNSAEGPVLMAAYGMGLQGWGASYEFQSTSARINWEQALAGNLPYGVWNADVPTQMGQYPILARMVYRGDVSTGPVISTRQVSPQNLATGEFDFTDKIQQQGDVKAFTGTVPAESLAAGRVLVEFVAGQSRSTFPEMAKYRKGTAIVSATGQLTWETAGEGWVTIDTAGTQGYVGFAAGQTLKLGDLHIQPTSHYAAVLVTANTAKGTLARDETALISAVARNANTGFRVLTLDGKTIVDNGKAPILLEPVRAEVTFARRKIARVQVLDQDGQRTNRTVPVQQGRFTIDTGRDQTMYYEVVFQK
;
A
#
# COMPACT_ATOMS: atom_id res chain seq x y z
N ALA A 1 23.89 0.06 -16.13
CA ALA A 1 24.82 0.71 -15.19
C ALA A 1 26.13 -0.06 -15.03
N TYR A 2 26.14 -1.30 -14.52
CA TYR A 2 27.39 -2.06 -14.29
C TYR A 2 28.32 -2.13 -15.52
N ASP A 3 27.75 -2.42 -16.69
CA ASP A 3 28.50 -2.48 -17.94
C ASP A 3 28.81 -1.13 -18.59
N ASP A 4 28.23 -0.05 -18.08
CA ASP A 4 28.42 1.31 -18.61
C ASP A 4 29.57 2.04 -17.90
N PHE A 5 30.03 1.53 -16.74
CA PHE A 5 31.08 2.16 -15.94
C PHE A 5 32.27 1.23 -15.67
N PRO A 6 33.24 1.13 -16.61
CA PRO A 6 34.37 0.20 -16.52
C PRO A 6 35.20 0.31 -15.23
N THR A 7 35.40 1.52 -14.70
CA THR A 7 36.15 1.74 -13.47
C THR A 7 35.44 1.14 -12.25
N TYR A 8 34.14 1.39 -12.09
CA TYR A 8 33.37 0.83 -10.98
C TYR A 8 33.22 -0.68 -11.11
N ARG A 9 33.09 -1.19 -12.34
CA ARG A 9 33.09 -2.62 -12.64
C ARG A 9 34.34 -3.32 -12.11
N LYS A 10 35.52 -2.83 -12.52
CA LYS A 10 36.81 -3.38 -12.08
C LYS A 10 36.96 -3.34 -10.57
N GLN A 11 36.49 -2.28 -9.91
CA GLN A 11 36.52 -2.19 -8.45
C GLN A 11 35.59 -3.21 -7.78
N LEU A 12 34.40 -3.45 -8.36
CA LEU A 12 33.44 -4.42 -7.83
C LEU A 12 33.94 -5.86 -8.03
N ASP A 13 34.50 -6.18 -9.20
CA ASP A 13 35.13 -7.48 -9.49
C ASP A 13 36.28 -7.77 -8.53
N ALA A 14 37.15 -6.80 -8.27
CA ALA A 14 38.24 -6.95 -7.30
C ALA A 14 37.73 -7.23 -5.88
N ARG A 15 36.66 -6.53 -5.44
CA ARG A 15 36.02 -6.79 -4.14
C ARG A 15 35.37 -8.17 -4.08
N PHE A 16 34.77 -8.62 -5.17
CA PHE A 16 34.17 -9.93 -5.24
C PHE A 16 35.22 -11.03 -5.19
N ALA A 17 36.33 -10.88 -5.90
CA ALA A 17 37.47 -11.79 -5.80
C ALA A 17 38.01 -11.89 -4.36
N GLN A 18 38.17 -10.76 -3.66
CA GLN A 18 38.57 -10.76 -2.24
C GLN A 18 37.55 -11.46 -1.34
N TRP A 19 36.27 -11.27 -1.60
CA TRP A 19 35.20 -11.96 -0.87
C TRP A 19 35.24 -13.48 -1.11
N LEU A 20 35.44 -13.90 -2.35
CA LEU A 20 35.59 -15.31 -2.72
C LEU A 20 36.86 -15.93 -2.13
N GLU A 21 37.96 -15.18 -2.06
CA GLU A 21 39.19 -15.61 -1.39
C GLU A 21 38.94 -15.84 0.10
N LYS A 22 38.20 -14.95 0.78
CA LYS A 22 37.79 -15.16 2.18
C LYS A 22 36.90 -16.40 2.34
N LYS A 23 36.02 -16.68 1.38
CA LYS A 23 35.09 -17.81 1.44
C LYS A 23 35.75 -19.16 1.13
N TYR A 24 36.51 -19.23 0.04
CA TYR A 24 37.08 -20.48 -0.50
C TYR A 24 38.56 -20.67 -0.17
N GLY A 25 39.28 -19.61 0.19
CA GLY A 25 40.71 -19.62 0.51
C GLY A 25 41.61 -19.64 -0.73
N THR A 26 41.39 -20.56 -1.68
CA THR A 26 42.29 -20.73 -2.84
C THR A 26 41.54 -20.84 -4.17
N GLN A 27 42.27 -20.60 -5.27
CA GLN A 27 41.73 -20.71 -6.64
C GLN A 27 41.21 -22.13 -6.92
N GLU A 28 41.89 -23.16 -6.41
CA GLU A 28 41.51 -24.57 -6.60
C GLU A 28 40.20 -24.89 -5.90
N LYS A 29 39.99 -24.36 -4.69
CA LYS A 29 38.73 -24.54 -3.95
C LYS A 29 37.57 -23.80 -4.61
N LEU A 30 37.81 -22.60 -5.14
CA LEU A 30 36.83 -21.90 -5.96
C LEU A 30 36.49 -22.70 -7.23
N ALA A 31 37.50 -23.20 -7.94
CA ALA A 31 37.30 -24.03 -9.14
C ALA A 31 36.55 -25.33 -8.84
N ALA A 32 36.80 -25.95 -7.67
CA ALA A 32 36.03 -27.12 -7.22
C ALA A 32 34.55 -26.79 -6.96
N ALA A 33 34.26 -25.62 -6.39
CA ALA A 33 32.89 -25.18 -6.11
C ALA A 33 32.13 -24.75 -7.38
N TRP A 34 32.79 -24.05 -8.29
CA TRP A 34 32.16 -23.45 -9.47
C TRP A 34 32.30 -24.29 -10.74
N GLY A 35 33.23 -25.23 -10.79
CA GLY A 35 33.50 -26.05 -11.97
C GLY A 35 33.64 -25.20 -13.24
N GLN A 36 32.92 -25.59 -14.29
CA GLN A 36 32.92 -24.89 -15.58
C GLN A 36 32.29 -23.49 -15.56
N ALA A 37 31.64 -23.10 -14.45
CA ALA A 37 31.15 -21.73 -14.29
C ALA A 37 32.28 -20.74 -13.99
N LEU A 38 33.48 -21.20 -13.58
CA LEU A 38 34.66 -20.35 -13.44
C LEU A 38 35.45 -20.37 -14.75
N THR A 39 35.55 -19.21 -15.41
CA THR A 39 36.22 -19.12 -16.71
C THR A 39 37.73 -19.08 -16.57
N SER A 40 38.44 -19.44 -17.65
CA SER A 40 39.90 -19.48 -17.65
C SER A 40 40.59 -18.13 -17.47
N SER A 41 39.87 -17.01 -17.60
CA SER A 41 40.39 -15.65 -17.36
C SER A 41 40.10 -15.11 -15.96
N GLU A 42 39.34 -15.83 -15.13
CA GLU A 42 38.97 -15.39 -13.78
C GLU A 42 39.99 -15.92 -12.76
N ARG A 43 40.65 -14.99 -12.06
CA ARG A 43 41.69 -15.27 -11.06
C ARG A 43 41.44 -14.46 -9.80
N LEU A 44 41.49 -15.12 -8.64
CA LEU A 44 41.38 -14.47 -7.34
C LEU A 44 42.50 -13.43 -7.14
N ALA A 45 43.76 -13.84 -7.35
CA ALA A 45 44.92 -12.99 -7.12
C ALA A 45 44.99 -11.73 -8.01
N GLU A 46 44.36 -11.78 -9.19
CA GLU A 46 44.33 -10.65 -10.14
C GLU A 46 43.08 -9.78 -9.98
N GLY A 47 42.11 -10.20 -9.15
CA GLY A 47 40.85 -9.49 -8.98
C GLY A 47 39.96 -9.50 -10.23
N THR A 48 40.06 -10.54 -11.07
CA THR A 48 39.39 -10.61 -12.38
C THR A 48 38.12 -11.45 -12.40
N VAL A 49 37.71 -12.02 -11.25
CA VAL A 49 36.46 -12.80 -11.14
C VAL A 49 35.27 -11.87 -11.33
N LYS A 50 34.41 -12.16 -12.31
CA LYS A 50 33.33 -11.25 -12.71
C LYS A 50 32.09 -11.40 -11.85
N VAL A 51 31.57 -10.28 -11.37
CA VAL A 51 30.26 -10.24 -10.70
C VAL A 51 29.12 -10.41 -11.72
N GLU A 52 28.18 -11.31 -11.42
CA GLU A 52 26.88 -11.38 -12.07
C GLU A 52 25.91 -10.42 -11.35
N ALA A 53 26.00 -9.13 -11.67
CA ALA A 53 25.28 -8.08 -10.93
C ALA A 53 23.77 -7.98 -11.26
N ASN A 54 23.26 -8.77 -12.21
CA ASN A 54 21.85 -8.73 -12.60
C ASN A 54 21.00 -9.62 -11.66
N PRO A 55 20.17 -9.04 -10.77
CA PRO A 55 19.43 -9.81 -9.77
C PRO A 55 18.33 -10.70 -10.38
N TRP A 56 17.89 -10.44 -11.62
CA TRP A 56 16.87 -11.27 -12.28
C TRP A 56 17.37 -12.71 -12.51
N GLY A 57 18.68 -12.90 -12.69
CA GLY A 57 19.30 -14.23 -12.78
C GLY A 57 19.28 -15.02 -11.47
N MET A 58 19.00 -14.36 -10.34
CA MET A 58 19.00 -14.94 -8.99
C MET A 58 17.58 -15.18 -8.45
N THR A 59 16.54 -14.84 -9.21
CA THR A 59 15.14 -15.18 -8.88
C THR A 59 14.91 -16.69 -8.95
N GLU A 60 13.76 -17.19 -8.48
CA GLU A 60 13.40 -18.62 -8.62
C GLU A 60 13.40 -19.10 -10.08
N ALA A 61 12.96 -18.26 -11.03
CA ALA A 61 12.99 -18.59 -12.46
C ALA A 61 14.41 -18.52 -13.05
N GLY A 62 15.26 -17.65 -12.50
CA GLY A 62 16.64 -17.50 -12.93
C GLY A 62 17.54 -18.61 -12.39
N LEU A 63 17.48 -18.90 -11.09
CA LEU A 63 18.41 -19.74 -10.37
C LEU A 63 18.39 -21.20 -10.90
N PRO A 64 19.54 -21.77 -11.33
CA PRO A 64 19.58 -23.13 -11.86
C PRO A 64 19.07 -24.14 -10.83
N ARG A 65 18.12 -25.00 -11.22
CA ARG A 65 17.50 -25.99 -10.30
C ARG A 65 18.47 -27.06 -9.83
N GLU A 66 19.29 -27.56 -10.75
CA GLU A 66 20.27 -28.59 -10.44
C GLU A 66 21.41 -28.02 -9.57
N PRO A 67 21.86 -28.76 -8.54
CA PRO A 67 23.04 -28.39 -7.80
C PRO A 67 24.27 -28.41 -8.72
N GLY A 68 25.17 -27.45 -8.52
CA GLY A 68 26.41 -27.39 -9.29
C GLY A 68 26.99 -25.99 -9.38
N GLY A 69 28.02 -25.88 -10.20
CA GLY A 69 28.82 -24.67 -10.36
C GLY A 69 28.03 -23.40 -10.68
N PRO A 70 27.18 -23.39 -11.73
CA PRO A 70 26.38 -22.21 -12.08
C PRO A 70 25.42 -21.77 -10.98
N ARG A 71 24.80 -22.71 -10.25
CA ARG A 71 23.93 -22.40 -9.10
C ARG A 71 24.76 -21.78 -7.98
N THR A 72 25.88 -22.40 -7.63
CA THR A 72 26.79 -21.95 -6.58
C THR A 72 27.31 -20.54 -6.85
N ARG A 73 27.74 -20.26 -8.09
CA ARG A 73 28.16 -18.92 -8.54
C ARG A 73 27.07 -17.87 -8.31
N ARG A 74 25.81 -18.16 -8.61
CA ARG A 74 24.70 -17.21 -8.41
C ARG A 74 24.35 -17.00 -6.94
N LEU A 75 24.39 -18.06 -6.13
CA LEU A 75 24.21 -17.94 -4.68
C LEU A 75 25.33 -17.09 -4.05
N ASP A 76 26.57 -17.26 -4.51
CA ASP A 76 27.72 -16.45 -4.10
C ASP A 76 27.56 -14.98 -4.49
N ASN A 77 27.10 -14.71 -5.71
CA ASN A 77 26.82 -13.34 -6.15
C ASN A 77 25.69 -12.69 -5.32
N ALA A 78 24.60 -13.40 -5.04
CA ALA A 78 23.52 -12.89 -4.21
C ALA A 78 24.00 -12.53 -2.79
N ALA A 79 24.77 -13.43 -2.16
CA ALA A 79 25.34 -13.21 -0.84
C ALA A 79 26.34 -12.03 -0.83
N PHE A 80 27.21 -11.93 -1.84
CA PHE A 80 28.16 -10.83 -1.98
C PHE A 80 27.45 -9.48 -2.14
N LEU A 81 26.45 -9.37 -3.02
CA LEU A 81 25.70 -8.13 -3.23
C LEU A 81 24.97 -7.69 -1.95
N HIS A 82 24.40 -8.65 -1.20
CA HIS A 82 23.80 -8.38 0.11
C HIS A 82 24.83 -7.85 1.11
N GLU A 83 26.02 -8.45 1.20
CA GLU A 83 27.09 -7.98 2.08
C GLU A 83 27.55 -6.58 1.71
N VAL A 84 27.73 -6.28 0.42
CA VAL A 84 28.06 -4.93 -0.07
C VAL A 84 26.98 -3.93 0.32
N GLN A 85 25.70 -4.27 0.18
CA GLN A 85 24.59 -3.42 0.60
C GLN A 85 24.61 -3.17 2.12
N ASN A 86 24.82 -4.21 2.94
CA ASN A 86 24.88 -4.08 4.40
C ASN A 86 26.08 -3.24 4.85
N VAL A 87 27.25 -3.39 4.22
CA VAL A 87 28.42 -2.54 4.51
C VAL A 87 28.10 -1.07 4.23
N PHE A 88 27.41 -0.79 3.13
CA PHE A 88 26.96 0.56 2.80
C PHE A 88 25.96 1.08 3.84
N TYR A 89 24.87 0.36 4.12
CA TYR A 89 23.87 0.76 5.10
C TYR A 89 24.45 0.95 6.49
N ASN A 90 25.21 -0.01 7.00
CA ASN A 90 25.80 0.06 8.34
C ASN A 90 26.71 1.28 8.50
N ARG A 91 27.46 1.66 7.45
CA ARG A 91 28.27 2.88 7.45
C ARG A 91 27.42 4.14 7.62
N PHE A 92 26.31 4.26 6.89
CA PHE A 92 25.43 5.42 6.98
C PHE A 92 24.63 5.44 8.28
N VAL A 93 24.12 4.29 8.73
CA VAL A 93 23.47 4.16 10.04
C VAL A 93 24.41 4.63 11.13
N LYS A 94 25.65 4.13 11.15
CA LYS A 94 26.66 4.57 12.12
C LYS A 94 26.89 6.07 12.07
N ALA A 95 27.16 6.63 10.88
CA ALA A 95 27.41 8.06 10.72
C ALA A 95 26.23 8.93 11.19
N ILE A 96 24.99 8.53 10.89
CA ILE A 96 23.79 9.24 11.35
C ILE A 96 23.66 9.15 12.88
N ARG A 97 23.88 7.97 13.48
CA ARG A 97 23.79 7.80 14.94
C ARG A 97 24.87 8.56 15.69
N GLU A 98 26.08 8.69 15.12
CA GLU A 98 27.18 9.50 15.70
C GLU A 98 26.85 11.00 15.77
N THR A 99 25.85 11.50 15.00
CA THR A 99 25.35 12.87 15.14
C THR A 99 24.46 13.08 16.39
N GLY A 100 24.06 12.00 17.06
CA GLY A 100 23.10 12.01 18.17
C GLY A 100 21.63 11.75 17.77
N TYR A 101 21.33 11.60 16.47
CA TYR A 101 19.97 11.35 15.99
C TYR A 101 19.39 10.02 16.54
N GLN A 102 18.24 10.09 17.22
CA GLN A 102 17.56 8.94 17.83
C GLN A 102 16.30 8.48 17.07
N GLY A 103 15.93 9.16 15.99
CA GLY A 103 14.69 8.85 15.26
C GLY A 103 14.78 7.59 14.40
N PRO A 104 13.66 7.22 13.74
CA PRO A 104 13.61 6.07 12.84
C PRO A 104 14.58 6.24 11.66
N LEU A 105 15.13 5.13 11.21
CA LEU A 105 15.91 5.06 9.97
C LEU A 105 15.21 4.08 9.01
N ILE A 106 15.46 4.27 7.73
CA ILE A 106 15.06 3.35 6.67
C ILE A 106 16.28 2.96 5.85
N GLY A 107 16.30 1.73 5.35
CA GLY A 107 17.29 1.27 4.37
C GLY A 107 16.94 1.83 2.99
N SER A 108 16.07 1.12 2.28
CA SER A 108 15.52 1.56 0.99
C SER A 108 14.02 1.34 0.93
N PRO A 109 13.25 2.26 0.30
CA PRO A 109 11.85 2.02 -0.02
C PRO A 109 11.65 1.10 -1.25
N TRP A 110 12.72 0.86 -2.01
CA TRP A 110 12.72 0.02 -3.20
C TRP A 110 12.92 -1.44 -2.86
N GLN A 111 12.33 -2.30 -3.69
CA GLN A 111 12.42 -3.75 -3.59
C GLN A 111 13.29 -4.33 -4.71
N ALA A 112 13.94 -5.46 -4.43
CA ALA A 112 14.56 -6.30 -5.45
C ALA A 112 13.54 -7.26 -6.11
N PRO A 113 13.88 -7.91 -7.24
CA PRO A 113 13.05 -8.95 -7.85
C PRO A 113 12.74 -10.12 -6.90
N GLY A 114 11.68 -10.86 -7.22
CA GLY A 114 11.09 -11.87 -6.32
C GLY A 114 12.04 -12.98 -5.87
N MET A 115 11.68 -13.60 -4.74
CA MET A 115 12.42 -14.68 -4.08
C MET A 115 13.78 -14.25 -3.54
N LEU A 116 14.85 -14.99 -3.84
CA LEU A 116 16.14 -14.82 -3.17
C LEU A 116 16.66 -13.36 -3.14
N PRO A 117 16.63 -12.57 -4.23
CA PRO A 117 17.08 -11.18 -4.19
C PRO A 117 16.21 -10.32 -3.27
N HIS A 118 14.89 -10.49 -3.33
CA HIS A 118 13.94 -9.78 -2.48
C HIS A 118 14.19 -10.07 -1.00
N TYR A 119 14.40 -11.33 -0.61
CA TYR A 119 14.61 -11.67 0.80
C TYR A 119 15.97 -11.24 1.34
N TYR A 120 17.01 -11.19 0.51
CA TYR A 120 18.25 -10.50 0.88
C TYR A 120 18.05 -9.00 1.06
N ASN A 121 17.36 -8.34 0.13
CA ASN A 121 17.08 -6.90 0.21
C ASN A 121 16.23 -6.55 1.45
N LEU A 122 15.16 -7.30 1.71
CA LEU A 122 14.30 -7.13 2.89
C LEU A 122 15.07 -7.39 4.19
N ARG A 123 16.00 -8.35 4.20
CA ARG A 123 16.88 -8.61 5.36
C ARG A 123 17.82 -7.44 5.63
N SER A 124 18.32 -6.78 4.59
CA SER A 124 19.11 -5.56 4.77
C SER A 124 18.28 -4.43 5.36
N ASP A 125 17.04 -4.23 4.90
CA ASP A 125 16.14 -3.21 5.45
C ASP A 125 15.83 -3.46 6.93
N ASP A 126 15.57 -4.73 7.30
CA ASP A 126 15.34 -5.20 8.67
C ASP A 126 16.49 -4.85 9.64
N GLN A 127 17.74 -4.81 9.14
CA GLN A 127 18.91 -4.43 9.92
C GLN A 127 19.07 -2.91 10.11
N VAL A 128 18.39 -2.08 9.32
CA VAL A 128 18.50 -0.62 9.38
C VAL A 128 17.47 -0.02 10.33
N GLY A 129 16.20 -0.36 10.17
CA GLY A 129 15.14 0.28 10.94
C GLY A 129 13.75 -0.29 10.66
N TYR A 130 12.80 0.58 10.32
CA TYR A 130 11.46 0.14 9.94
C TYR A 130 11.41 -0.20 8.44
N ILE A 131 10.47 -1.05 8.05
CA ILE A 131 10.33 -1.48 6.65
C ILE A 131 9.46 -0.49 5.91
N ASP A 132 9.98 0.05 4.82
CA ASP A 132 9.32 1.12 4.07
C ASP A 132 9.14 0.73 2.61
N ARG A 133 8.05 1.13 1.96
CA ARG A 133 7.81 0.82 0.54
C ARG A 133 7.17 1.99 -0.21
N HIS A 134 7.53 2.12 -1.49
CA HIS A 134 6.84 2.99 -2.44
C HIS A 134 6.01 2.14 -3.39
N ASN A 135 4.72 2.44 -3.57
CA ASN A 135 3.90 1.73 -4.54
C ASN A 135 2.71 2.55 -5.03
N TYR A 136 2.45 2.45 -6.32
CA TYR A 136 1.45 3.24 -7.03
C TYR A 136 0.39 2.33 -7.64
N PHE A 137 -0.76 2.92 -7.97
CA PHE A 137 -1.84 2.22 -8.65
C PHE A 137 -2.52 3.12 -9.69
N GLY A 138 -3.16 2.53 -10.69
CA GLY A 138 -3.82 3.27 -11.78
C GLY A 138 -3.09 3.09 -13.10
N GLU A 139 -3.12 4.11 -13.95
CA GLU A 139 -2.73 4.16 -15.38
C GLU A 139 -3.91 4.05 -16.37
N ALA A 140 -5.13 3.77 -15.91
CA ALA A 140 -6.35 3.92 -16.68
C ALA A 140 -7.49 4.63 -15.92
N LEU A 141 -8.36 5.28 -16.69
CA LEU A 141 -9.41 6.17 -16.20
C LEU A 141 -10.36 5.51 -15.19
N HIS A 142 -10.63 4.21 -15.37
CA HIS A 142 -11.58 3.44 -14.57
C HIS A 142 -10.93 2.35 -13.73
N ASP A 143 -9.61 2.42 -13.54
CA ASP A 143 -8.93 1.50 -12.63
C ASP A 143 -9.51 1.62 -11.22
N THR A 144 -9.56 0.49 -10.51
CA THR A 144 -10.04 0.41 -9.13
C THR A 144 -9.37 -0.76 -8.42
N LEU A 145 -8.92 -0.51 -7.20
CA LEU A 145 -8.41 -1.49 -6.26
C LEU A 145 -9.51 -2.42 -5.76
N LEU A 146 -10.77 -2.02 -5.82
CA LEU A 146 -11.91 -2.77 -5.27
C LEU A 146 -12.10 -4.14 -5.93
N LYS A 147 -11.63 -4.31 -7.18
CA LYS A 147 -11.64 -5.59 -7.90
C LYS A 147 -10.56 -6.57 -7.43
N THR A 148 -9.52 -6.10 -6.75
CA THR A 148 -8.39 -6.91 -6.30
C THR A 148 -8.10 -6.67 -4.81
N PRO A 149 -8.84 -7.32 -3.89
CA PRO A 149 -8.60 -7.17 -2.46
C PRO A 149 -7.13 -7.37 -2.10
N GLY A 150 -6.57 -6.43 -1.32
CA GLY A 150 -5.15 -6.44 -0.94
C GLY A 150 -4.16 -6.23 -2.09
N GLY A 151 -4.63 -5.95 -3.32
CA GLY A 151 -3.81 -5.66 -4.50
C GLY A 151 -3.27 -4.23 -4.55
N GLY A 152 -2.67 -3.86 -5.69
CA GLY A 152 -2.02 -2.56 -5.88
C GLY A 152 -1.02 -2.22 -4.78
N TYR A 153 -1.05 -1.00 -4.27
CA TYR A 153 -0.14 -0.59 -3.19
C TYR A 153 -0.40 -1.29 -1.85
N LEU A 154 -1.59 -1.88 -1.62
CA LEU A 154 -1.81 -2.68 -0.42
C LEU A 154 -0.92 -3.93 -0.42
N SER A 155 -0.64 -4.49 -1.60
CA SER A 155 0.16 -5.72 -1.73
C SER A 155 1.59 -5.56 -1.21
N SER A 156 2.08 -4.33 -1.07
CA SER A 156 3.34 -4.00 -0.40
C SER A 156 3.38 -4.54 1.03
N GLY A 157 2.21 -4.69 1.69
CA GLY A 157 2.07 -5.29 3.01
C GLY A 157 2.55 -6.73 3.12
N LEU A 158 2.65 -7.46 2.00
CA LEU A 158 3.29 -8.77 1.95
C LEU A 158 4.81 -8.70 2.20
N GLN A 159 5.37 -7.53 2.50
CA GLN A 159 6.77 -7.35 2.87
C GLN A 159 6.92 -6.93 4.33
N GLN A 160 5.83 -6.85 5.10
CA GLN A 160 5.86 -6.48 6.52
C GLN A 160 6.68 -7.50 7.32
N VAL A 161 7.73 -7.03 8.00
CA VAL A 161 8.57 -7.86 8.86
C VAL A 161 8.01 -7.91 10.28
N ALA A 162 7.97 -9.11 10.86
CA ALA A 162 7.52 -9.34 12.23
C ALA A 162 8.37 -8.54 13.22
N GLY A 163 7.71 -7.88 14.18
CA GLY A 163 8.39 -7.06 15.19
C GLY A 163 8.93 -5.72 14.68
N LYS A 164 8.68 -5.35 13.42
CA LYS A 164 9.07 -4.05 12.85
C LYS A 164 7.84 -3.21 12.48
N PRO A 165 7.89 -1.88 12.65
CA PRO A 165 6.93 -1.01 11.98
C PRO A 165 7.06 -1.19 10.46
N PHE A 166 5.93 -1.08 9.77
CA PHE A 166 5.87 -1.07 8.32
C PHE A 166 5.23 0.25 7.86
N GLY A 167 5.79 0.87 6.85
CA GLY A 167 5.29 2.11 6.29
C GLY A 167 5.20 2.06 4.77
N VAL A 168 4.31 2.88 4.23
CA VAL A 168 4.28 3.22 2.81
C VAL A 168 4.51 4.72 2.69
N SER A 169 5.78 5.11 2.52
CA SER A 169 6.21 6.52 2.44
C SER A 169 5.87 7.24 1.15
N GLU A 170 5.38 6.51 0.15
CA GLU A 170 4.93 7.10 -1.10
C GLU A 170 3.97 6.15 -1.80
N TRP A 171 2.71 6.58 -1.91
CA TRP A 171 1.67 5.90 -2.67
C TRP A 171 0.66 6.90 -3.22
N ILE A 172 0.03 6.59 -4.35
CA ILE A 172 -1.14 7.30 -4.86
C ILE A 172 -1.81 6.50 -6.00
N HIS A 173 -3.06 6.83 -6.27
CA HIS A 173 -3.70 6.56 -7.55
C HIS A 173 -3.18 7.54 -8.62
N VAL A 174 -2.38 7.07 -9.57
CA VAL A 174 -1.84 7.88 -10.67
C VAL A 174 -2.98 8.42 -11.52
N TYR A 175 -3.05 9.74 -11.66
CA TYR A 175 -4.03 10.40 -12.51
C TYR A 175 -3.72 10.15 -14.01
N PRO A 176 -4.73 9.91 -14.86
CA PRO A 176 -6.15 9.90 -14.57
C PRO A 176 -6.60 8.58 -13.94
N CYS A 177 -7.24 8.67 -12.77
CA CYS A 177 -7.95 7.55 -12.17
C CYS A 177 -9.18 8.10 -11.44
N LEU A 178 -10.36 7.97 -12.06
CA LEU A 178 -11.57 8.61 -11.55
C LEU A 178 -12.06 7.97 -10.25
N ASN A 179 -11.70 6.70 -9.99
CA ASN A 179 -12.07 5.99 -8.77
C ASN A 179 -11.05 6.20 -7.64
N SER A 180 -10.20 7.22 -7.71
CA SER A 180 -9.11 7.43 -6.73
C SER A 180 -9.58 7.72 -5.30
N ALA A 181 -10.85 8.10 -5.09
CA ALA A 181 -11.41 8.32 -3.75
C ALA A 181 -11.38 7.07 -2.85
N GLU A 182 -11.22 5.87 -3.41
CA GLU A 182 -11.08 4.62 -2.63
C GLU A 182 -9.77 4.58 -1.87
N GLY A 183 -8.72 5.22 -2.38
CA GLY A 183 -7.37 4.98 -1.91
C GLY A 183 -7.11 5.37 -0.47
N PRO A 184 -7.37 6.63 -0.08
CA PRO A 184 -7.25 7.07 1.31
C PRO A 184 -8.06 6.20 2.28
N VAL A 185 -9.27 5.78 1.87
CA VAL A 185 -10.15 4.95 2.71
C VAL A 185 -9.56 3.56 2.92
N LEU A 186 -9.08 2.92 1.84
CA LEU A 186 -8.46 1.60 1.90
C LEU A 186 -7.15 1.62 2.69
N MET A 187 -6.32 2.64 2.52
CA MET A 187 -5.08 2.80 3.28
C MET A 187 -5.35 3.00 4.77
N ALA A 188 -6.33 3.85 5.13
CA ALA A 188 -6.69 4.08 6.52
C ALA A 188 -7.31 2.84 7.19
N ALA A 189 -8.24 2.16 6.51
CA ALA A 189 -8.96 1.04 7.09
C ALA A 189 -8.13 -0.25 7.09
N TYR A 190 -7.55 -0.63 5.95
CA TYR A 190 -6.78 -1.87 5.83
C TYR A 190 -5.32 -1.69 6.21
N GLY A 191 -4.62 -0.68 5.69
CA GLY A 191 -3.20 -0.47 5.97
C GLY A 191 -2.95 -0.07 7.43
N MET A 192 -3.39 1.13 7.81
CA MET A 192 -3.20 1.69 9.15
C MET A 192 -4.00 0.95 10.22
N GLY A 193 -5.24 0.56 9.91
CA GLY A 193 -6.13 -0.17 10.83
C GLY A 193 -5.80 -1.67 10.91
N LEU A 194 -6.40 -2.47 10.02
CA LEU A 194 -6.36 -3.93 10.09
C LEU A 194 -4.93 -4.49 10.10
N GLN A 195 -4.05 -3.99 9.25
CA GLN A 195 -2.66 -4.46 9.17
C GLN A 195 -1.76 -3.86 10.26
N GLY A 196 -2.18 -2.74 10.85
CA GLY A 196 -1.43 -2.02 11.88
C GLY A 196 -0.14 -1.42 11.36
N TRP A 197 -0.15 -0.90 10.13
CA TRP A 197 1.01 -0.17 9.58
C TRP A 197 1.28 1.08 10.41
N GLY A 198 2.56 1.45 10.53
CA GLY A 198 3.02 2.53 11.39
C GLY A 198 3.04 3.89 10.69
N ALA A 199 3.05 3.93 9.36
CA ALA A 199 3.09 5.17 8.60
C ALA A 199 2.49 5.02 7.19
N SER A 200 1.91 6.10 6.68
CA SER A 200 1.33 6.20 5.35
C SER A 200 1.43 7.65 4.86
N TYR A 201 2.02 7.86 3.68
CA TYR A 201 2.20 9.18 3.09
C TYR A 201 1.76 9.14 1.63
N GLU A 202 0.66 9.83 1.33
CA GLU A 202 0.15 9.93 -0.04
C GLU A 202 1.02 10.92 -0.83
N PHE A 203 1.58 10.46 -1.94
CA PHE A 203 2.49 11.26 -2.76
C PHE A 203 1.70 11.96 -3.85
N GLN A 204 1.68 13.28 -3.90
CA GLN A 204 2.39 14.29 -3.13
C GLN A 204 1.53 15.54 -2.96
N SER A 205 1.88 16.36 -1.97
CA SER A 205 1.43 17.74 -1.91
C SER A 205 2.39 18.64 -2.68
N THR A 206 1.83 19.56 -3.47
CA THR A 206 2.55 20.47 -4.36
C THR A 206 2.61 21.91 -3.83
N SER A 207 1.88 22.23 -2.75
CA SER A 207 1.86 23.58 -2.20
C SER A 207 1.59 23.61 -0.70
N ALA A 208 2.18 24.58 -0.01
CA ALA A 208 1.83 24.90 1.37
C ALA A 208 0.42 25.52 1.51
N ARG A 209 -0.13 26.09 0.42
CA ARG A 209 -1.49 26.65 0.34
C ARG A 209 -2.09 26.42 -1.04
N ILE A 210 -3.29 25.86 -1.12
CA ILE A 210 -3.96 25.56 -2.39
C ILE A 210 -4.90 26.71 -2.74
N ASN A 211 -4.74 27.27 -3.94
CA ASN A 211 -5.74 28.16 -4.52
C ASN A 211 -6.76 27.32 -5.30
N TRP A 212 -7.90 27.01 -4.67
CA TRP A 212 -8.93 26.15 -5.25
C TRP A 212 -9.57 26.69 -6.53
N GLU A 213 -9.52 28.01 -6.78
CA GLU A 213 -10.02 28.61 -8.02
C GLU A 213 -9.14 28.28 -9.24
N GLN A 214 -7.87 27.96 -9.00
CA GLN A 214 -6.87 27.66 -10.03
C GLN A 214 -6.36 26.21 -9.97
N ALA A 215 -6.79 25.44 -8.96
CA ALA A 215 -6.38 24.07 -8.77
C ALA A 215 -6.84 23.18 -9.93
N LEU A 216 -5.95 22.27 -10.34
CA LEU A 216 -6.18 21.29 -11.39
C LEU A 216 -5.75 19.91 -10.87
N ALA A 217 -6.56 18.89 -11.16
CA ALA A 217 -6.12 17.52 -11.05
C ALA A 217 -5.23 17.16 -12.26
N GLY A 218 -4.10 16.51 -12.02
CA GLY A 218 -3.27 15.95 -13.11
C GLY A 218 -2.47 16.95 -13.93
N ASN A 219 -2.08 18.12 -13.39
CA ASN A 219 -1.31 19.10 -14.17
C ASN A 219 0.11 18.60 -14.46
N LEU A 220 0.56 18.63 -15.71
CA LEU A 220 1.89 18.15 -16.08
C LEU A 220 3.01 19.12 -15.62
N PRO A 221 4.25 18.61 -15.37
CA PRO A 221 4.64 17.21 -15.51
C PRO A 221 4.45 16.35 -14.25
N TYR A 222 4.28 16.94 -13.06
CA TYR A 222 4.31 16.21 -11.77
C TYR A 222 2.96 16.09 -11.05
N GLY A 223 1.91 16.72 -11.55
CA GLY A 223 0.59 16.75 -10.92
C GLY A 223 -0.26 15.52 -11.13
N VAL A 224 0.23 14.54 -11.92
CA VAL A 224 -0.41 13.23 -12.03
C VAL A 224 -0.35 12.44 -10.72
N TRP A 225 0.51 12.86 -9.80
CA TRP A 225 0.64 12.36 -8.45
C TRP A 225 0.23 13.43 -7.44
N ASN A 226 -0.77 14.27 -7.69
CA ASN A 226 -1.13 15.33 -6.76
C ASN A 226 -2.21 14.87 -5.77
N ALA A 227 -1.91 14.86 -4.48
CA ALA A 227 -2.85 14.59 -3.39
C ALA A 227 -3.66 15.83 -2.97
N ASP A 228 -3.28 17.03 -3.45
CA ASP A 228 -3.96 18.31 -3.18
C ASP A 228 -5.28 18.45 -3.98
N VAL A 229 -6.08 17.39 -4.06
CA VAL A 229 -7.36 17.39 -4.77
C VAL A 229 -8.47 16.79 -3.88
N PRO A 230 -9.76 17.09 -4.15
CA PRO A 230 -10.80 16.81 -3.17
C PRO A 230 -11.07 15.31 -2.93
N THR A 231 -10.75 14.44 -3.90
CA THR A 231 -10.87 12.98 -3.76
C THR A 231 -9.88 12.39 -2.76
N GLN A 232 -8.77 13.08 -2.49
CA GLN A 232 -7.74 12.68 -1.55
C GLN A 232 -7.92 13.44 -0.25
N MET A 233 -7.45 14.69 -0.21
CA MET A 233 -7.39 15.51 0.99
C MET A 233 -8.77 15.81 1.60
N GLY A 234 -9.84 15.82 0.79
CA GLY A 234 -11.22 16.01 1.25
C GLY A 234 -11.75 14.89 2.16
N GLN A 235 -11.03 13.77 2.28
CA GLN A 235 -11.42 12.67 3.18
C GLN A 235 -10.56 12.61 4.44
N TYR A 236 -9.40 13.27 4.46
CA TYR A 236 -8.42 13.18 5.54
C TYR A 236 -8.97 13.53 6.92
N PRO A 237 -9.84 14.54 7.13
CA PRO A 237 -10.33 14.86 8.46
C PRO A 237 -11.09 13.71 9.15
N ILE A 238 -11.90 12.95 8.39
CA ILE A 238 -12.63 11.79 8.93
C ILE A 238 -11.72 10.58 9.08
N LEU A 239 -10.88 10.31 8.07
CA LEU A 239 -9.96 9.18 8.09
C LEU A 239 -8.92 9.30 9.21
N ALA A 240 -8.38 10.50 9.44
CA ALA A 240 -7.48 10.77 10.54
C ALA A 240 -8.14 10.47 11.90
N ARG A 241 -9.40 10.87 12.10
CA ARG A 241 -10.15 10.55 13.33
C ARG A 241 -10.30 9.04 13.52
N MET A 242 -10.65 8.31 12.45
CA MET A 242 -10.77 6.86 12.48
C MET A 242 -9.44 6.20 12.89
N VAL A 243 -8.32 6.63 12.29
CA VAL A 243 -6.98 6.10 12.56
C VAL A 243 -6.52 6.44 13.98
N TYR A 244 -6.59 7.71 14.40
CA TYR A 244 -6.12 8.14 15.72
C TYR A 244 -6.97 7.64 16.89
N ARG A 245 -8.26 7.37 16.67
CA ARG A 245 -9.11 6.73 17.68
C ARG A 245 -8.93 5.21 17.72
N GLY A 246 -8.27 4.62 16.72
CA GLY A 246 -8.08 3.17 16.63
C GLY A 246 -9.37 2.42 16.36
N ASP A 247 -10.28 3.01 15.58
CA ASP A 247 -11.62 2.47 15.35
C ASP A 247 -11.59 1.07 14.72
N VAL A 248 -10.74 0.91 13.69
CA VAL A 248 -10.44 -0.40 13.13
C VAL A 248 -9.33 -1.02 13.96
N SER A 249 -9.64 -2.13 14.62
CA SER A 249 -8.68 -2.88 15.41
C SER A 249 -7.66 -3.57 14.50
N THR A 250 -6.41 -3.58 14.93
CA THR A 250 -5.36 -4.39 14.31
C THR A 250 -5.74 -5.86 14.37
N GLY A 251 -5.71 -6.53 13.21
CA GLY A 251 -6.12 -7.92 13.07
C GLY A 251 -5.09 -8.91 13.64
N PRO A 252 -5.49 -10.17 13.87
CA PRO A 252 -4.57 -11.24 14.16
C PRO A 252 -3.65 -11.54 12.98
N VAL A 253 -2.49 -12.13 13.27
CA VAL A 253 -1.60 -12.69 12.24
C VAL A 253 -2.21 -14.00 11.73
N ILE A 254 -2.51 -14.06 10.44
CA ILE A 254 -3.12 -15.21 9.77
C ILE A 254 -2.14 -15.98 8.89
N SER A 255 -0.95 -15.41 8.66
CA SER A 255 0.12 -15.99 7.85
C SER A 255 1.47 -15.42 8.27
N THR A 256 2.50 -16.24 8.26
CA THR A 256 3.89 -15.86 8.53
C THR A 256 4.78 -16.68 7.61
N ARG A 257 5.50 -16.00 6.72
CA ARG A 257 6.56 -16.61 5.91
C ARG A 257 7.86 -16.51 6.68
N GLN A 258 8.48 -17.65 6.96
CA GLN A 258 9.72 -17.69 7.73
C GLN A 258 10.94 -17.82 6.82
N VAL A 259 11.95 -17.00 7.06
CA VAL A 259 13.18 -16.97 6.28
C VAL A 259 14.38 -17.20 7.20
N SER A 260 15.12 -18.27 6.95
CA SER A 260 16.33 -18.62 7.68
C SER A 260 17.61 -18.29 6.88
N PRO A 261 18.78 -18.24 7.53
CA PRO A 261 20.07 -18.19 6.84
C PRO A 261 20.26 -19.33 5.84
N GLN A 262 19.71 -20.52 6.12
CA GLN A 262 19.78 -21.65 5.19
C GLN A 262 18.99 -21.37 3.92
N ASN A 263 17.79 -20.78 4.03
CA ASN A 263 16.99 -20.42 2.85
C ASN A 263 17.74 -19.43 1.95
N LEU A 264 18.39 -18.43 2.55
CA LEU A 264 19.21 -17.44 1.83
C LEU A 264 20.48 -18.08 1.23
N ALA A 265 21.09 -19.04 1.91
CA ALA A 265 22.28 -19.73 1.44
C ALA A 265 21.99 -20.68 0.26
N THR A 266 20.83 -21.35 0.26
CA THR A 266 20.48 -22.33 -0.78
C THR A 266 19.57 -21.76 -1.86
N GLY A 267 18.87 -20.66 -1.61
CA GLY A 267 17.81 -20.15 -2.48
C GLY A 267 16.52 -20.96 -2.44
N GLU A 268 16.33 -21.79 -1.41
CA GLU A 268 15.17 -22.68 -1.27
C GLU A 268 14.28 -22.22 -0.14
N PHE A 269 12.98 -22.14 -0.38
CA PHE A 269 11.96 -21.64 0.55
C PHE A 269 10.77 -22.61 0.54
N ASP A 270 10.00 -22.67 1.63
CA ASP A 270 8.76 -23.47 1.70
C ASP A 270 7.53 -22.72 1.12
N PHE A 271 7.78 -21.58 0.48
CA PHE A 271 6.80 -20.74 -0.21
C PHE A 271 7.43 -20.14 -1.48
N THR A 272 6.59 -19.58 -2.33
CA THR A 272 7.01 -18.80 -3.51
C THR A 272 6.23 -17.49 -3.58
N ASP A 273 6.90 -16.44 -4.03
CA ASP A 273 6.34 -15.11 -4.24
C ASP A 273 6.67 -14.61 -5.65
N LYS A 274 5.71 -13.89 -6.23
CA LYS A 274 5.79 -13.25 -7.52
C LYS A 274 5.68 -11.75 -7.33
N ILE A 275 6.63 -11.05 -7.94
CA ILE A 275 6.66 -9.59 -8.01
C ILE A 275 6.47 -9.21 -9.47
N GLN A 276 5.42 -8.45 -9.75
CA GLN A 276 5.23 -7.77 -11.02
C GLN A 276 5.50 -6.28 -10.81
N GLN A 277 6.27 -5.67 -11.71
CA GLN A 277 6.64 -4.27 -11.59
C GLN A 277 6.73 -3.63 -12.97
N GLN A 278 6.04 -2.50 -13.12
CA GLN A 278 6.12 -1.61 -14.26
C GLN A 278 6.36 -0.20 -13.72
N GLY A 279 7.61 0.26 -13.79
CA GLY A 279 8.01 1.50 -13.13
C GLY A 279 7.69 1.46 -11.64
N ASP A 280 6.80 2.35 -11.21
CA ASP A 280 6.39 2.53 -9.82
C ASP A 280 5.16 1.73 -9.39
N VAL A 281 4.42 1.17 -10.35
CA VAL A 281 3.28 0.28 -10.12
C VAL A 281 3.81 -1.13 -9.87
N LYS A 282 3.56 -1.65 -8.67
CA LYS A 282 4.08 -2.94 -8.20
C LYS A 282 2.94 -3.80 -7.65
N ALA A 283 2.97 -5.08 -7.97
CA ALA A 283 2.08 -6.08 -7.40
C ALA A 283 2.88 -7.23 -6.78
N PHE A 284 2.53 -7.58 -5.55
CA PHE A 284 3.11 -8.71 -4.83
C PHE A 284 2.04 -9.76 -4.57
N THR A 285 2.35 -11.03 -4.84
CA THR A 285 1.46 -12.18 -4.58
C THR A 285 2.28 -13.46 -4.49
N GLY A 286 1.68 -14.61 -4.20
CA GLY A 286 2.43 -15.87 -4.08
C GLY A 286 1.63 -16.96 -3.42
N THR A 287 2.33 -17.82 -2.67
CA THR A 287 1.72 -18.79 -1.75
C THR A 287 0.82 -18.10 -0.73
N VAL A 288 1.17 -16.88 -0.31
CA VAL A 288 0.28 -15.98 0.43
C VAL A 288 -0.35 -15.03 -0.59
N PRO A 289 -1.64 -15.21 -0.93
CA PRO A 289 -2.28 -14.35 -1.92
C PRO A 289 -2.51 -12.96 -1.35
N ALA A 290 -2.46 -11.92 -2.19
CA ALA A 290 -2.63 -10.52 -1.78
C ALA A 290 -3.93 -10.27 -1.00
N GLU A 291 -5.02 -10.95 -1.37
CA GLU A 291 -6.32 -10.87 -0.68
C GLU A 291 -6.31 -11.25 0.80
N SER A 292 -5.25 -11.93 1.26
CA SER A 292 -5.03 -12.19 2.69
C SER A 292 -4.96 -10.88 3.49
N LEU A 293 -4.47 -9.80 2.89
CA LEU A 293 -4.39 -8.47 3.50
C LEU A 293 -5.76 -7.85 3.77
N ALA A 294 -6.83 -8.32 3.10
CA ALA A 294 -8.20 -7.94 3.41
C ALA A 294 -8.79 -8.73 4.60
N ALA A 295 -8.18 -9.87 4.95
CA ALA A 295 -8.64 -10.75 6.02
C ALA A 295 -7.91 -10.50 7.35
N GLY A 296 -6.58 -10.41 7.33
CA GLY A 296 -5.78 -10.29 8.55
C GLY A 296 -4.31 -10.04 8.26
N ARG A 297 -3.49 -9.99 9.32
CA ARG A 297 -2.07 -9.64 9.19
C ARG A 297 -1.27 -10.77 8.56
N VAL A 298 -0.37 -10.40 7.67
CA VAL A 298 0.56 -11.31 7.00
C VAL A 298 1.97 -10.79 7.19
N LEU A 299 2.87 -11.65 7.66
CA LEU A 299 4.21 -11.25 8.06
C LEU A 299 5.29 -12.04 7.34
N VAL A 300 6.49 -11.46 7.27
CA VAL A 300 7.76 -12.14 7.05
C VAL A 300 8.51 -12.16 8.38
N GLU A 301 9.07 -13.29 8.76
CA GLU A 301 9.88 -13.42 9.97
C GLU A 301 11.25 -14.00 9.64
N PHE A 302 12.31 -13.29 10.02
CA PHE A 302 13.67 -13.82 9.89
C PHE A 302 14.05 -14.62 11.14
N VAL A 303 14.22 -15.94 10.98
CA VAL A 303 14.50 -16.89 12.07
C VAL A 303 15.95 -17.36 12.05
N ALA A 304 16.50 -17.76 13.20
CA ALA A 304 17.88 -18.22 13.31
C ALA A 304 18.09 -19.68 12.86
N GLY A 305 17.06 -20.51 12.96
CA GLY A 305 17.13 -21.97 12.76
C GLY A 305 16.18 -22.47 11.68
N GLN A 306 15.62 -23.66 11.89
CA GLN A 306 14.63 -24.24 10.98
C GLN A 306 13.44 -23.27 10.82
N SER A 307 13.11 -22.97 9.56
CA SER A 307 11.94 -22.19 9.19
C SER A 307 10.79 -23.12 8.84
N ARG A 308 9.58 -22.77 9.31
CA ARG A 308 8.33 -23.34 8.83
C ARG A 308 7.29 -22.25 8.74
N SER A 309 6.90 -21.93 7.52
CA SER A 309 5.89 -20.93 7.25
C SER A 309 4.49 -21.44 7.61
N THR A 310 3.62 -20.50 7.98
CA THR A 310 2.18 -20.73 8.14
C THR A 310 1.44 -19.94 7.07
N PHE A 311 0.47 -20.55 6.41
CA PHE A 311 -0.28 -19.96 5.30
C PHE A 311 -1.74 -19.69 5.68
N PRO A 312 -2.40 -18.70 5.07
CA PRO A 312 -3.74 -18.31 5.46
C PRO A 312 -4.79 -19.29 4.93
N GLU A 313 -5.72 -19.69 5.80
CA GLU A 313 -6.91 -20.46 5.41
C GLU A 313 -8.03 -19.52 4.96
N MET A 314 -7.90 -18.96 3.74
CA MET A 314 -8.78 -17.90 3.25
C MET A 314 -10.27 -18.25 3.22
N ALA A 315 -10.62 -19.53 3.12
CA ALA A 315 -12.02 -19.98 3.19
C ALA A 315 -12.73 -19.56 4.50
N LYS A 316 -12.00 -19.39 5.62
CA LYS A 316 -12.55 -18.93 6.90
C LYS A 316 -13.08 -17.50 6.85
N TYR A 317 -12.52 -16.69 5.96
CA TYR A 317 -12.80 -15.26 5.84
C TYR A 317 -13.74 -14.95 4.67
N ARG A 318 -14.03 -15.92 3.80
CA ARG A 318 -14.95 -15.74 2.67
C ARG A 318 -16.40 -16.02 3.07
N LYS A 319 -17.29 -15.10 2.71
CA LYS A 319 -18.75 -15.26 2.81
C LYS A 319 -19.37 -14.92 1.45
N GLY A 320 -19.66 -15.96 0.66
CA GLY A 320 -20.03 -15.77 -0.75
C GLY A 320 -18.86 -15.15 -1.52
N THR A 321 -19.10 -14.00 -2.16
CA THR A 321 -18.09 -13.22 -2.88
C THR A 321 -17.30 -12.27 -1.96
N ALA A 322 -17.80 -11.98 -0.76
CA ALA A 322 -17.13 -11.07 0.17
C ALA A 322 -16.00 -11.72 0.97
N ILE A 323 -14.99 -10.92 1.31
CA ILE A 323 -13.98 -11.21 2.34
C ILE A 323 -14.31 -10.39 3.58
N VAL A 324 -14.52 -11.05 4.71
CA VAL A 324 -14.74 -10.42 6.01
C VAL A 324 -13.44 -10.49 6.82
N SER A 325 -13.00 -9.35 7.35
CA SER A 325 -11.79 -9.31 8.17
C SER A 325 -11.94 -10.19 9.41
N ALA A 326 -10.82 -10.67 9.94
CA ALA A 326 -10.78 -11.46 11.17
C ALA A 326 -11.29 -10.70 12.40
N THR A 327 -11.34 -9.36 12.34
CA THR A 327 -11.98 -8.51 13.36
C THR A 327 -13.49 -8.39 13.19
N GLY A 328 -14.02 -8.75 12.01
CA GLY A 328 -15.42 -8.56 11.63
C GLY A 328 -15.80 -7.12 11.31
N GLN A 329 -14.87 -6.17 11.42
CA GLN A 329 -15.14 -4.74 11.27
C GLN A 329 -15.06 -4.25 9.83
N LEU A 330 -14.42 -5.01 8.93
CA LEU A 330 -14.28 -4.66 7.53
C LEU A 330 -14.84 -5.79 6.67
N THR A 331 -15.57 -5.44 5.62
CA THR A 331 -15.99 -6.39 4.58
C THR A 331 -15.65 -5.84 3.21
N TRP A 332 -14.93 -6.63 2.41
CA TRP A 332 -14.61 -6.35 1.03
C TRP A 332 -15.48 -7.22 0.12
N GLU A 333 -16.49 -6.64 -0.51
CA GLU A 333 -17.30 -7.31 -1.51
C GLU A 333 -16.63 -7.19 -2.88
N THR A 334 -16.54 -8.31 -3.60
CA THR A 334 -15.91 -8.38 -4.93
C THR A 334 -16.93 -8.61 -6.04
N ALA A 335 -18.22 -8.70 -5.73
CA ALA A 335 -19.28 -8.75 -6.74
C ALA A 335 -19.29 -7.45 -7.58
N GLY A 336 -19.46 -7.60 -8.89
CA GLY A 336 -19.44 -6.48 -9.83
C GLY A 336 -18.07 -5.79 -9.85
N GLU A 337 -18.06 -4.48 -9.56
CA GLU A 337 -16.81 -3.70 -9.46
C GLU A 337 -16.28 -3.61 -8.02
N GLY A 338 -17.03 -4.15 -7.05
CA GLY A 338 -16.66 -4.26 -5.65
C GLY A 338 -16.96 -3.03 -4.80
N TRP A 339 -16.99 -3.22 -3.49
CA TRP A 339 -17.06 -2.15 -2.49
C TRP A 339 -16.53 -2.65 -1.14
N VAL A 340 -16.10 -1.73 -0.31
CA VAL A 340 -15.70 -1.99 1.08
C VAL A 340 -16.70 -1.34 2.02
N THR A 341 -17.05 -2.05 3.09
CA THR A 341 -17.76 -1.47 4.23
C THR A 341 -16.87 -1.44 5.47
N ILE A 342 -17.02 -0.39 6.26
CA ILE A 342 -16.40 -0.19 7.56
C ILE A 342 -17.55 -0.22 8.57
N ASP A 343 -17.50 -1.14 9.52
CA ASP A 343 -18.49 -1.28 10.59
C ASP A 343 -17.80 -1.36 11.95
N THR A 344 -17.45 -0.18 12.48
CA THR A 344 -16.89 -0.04 13.83
C THR A 344 -17.85 0.76 14.71
N ALA A 345 -17.58 0.82 16.01
CA ALA A 345 -18.38 1.66 16.91
C ALA A 345 -18.14 3.17 16.69
N GLY A 346 -16.94 3.56 16.27
CA GLY A 346 -16.55 4.96 16.08
C GLY A 346 -16.79 5.49 14.68
N THR A 347 -16.58 4.66 13.66
CA THR A 347 -16.71 5.01 12.24
C THR A 347 -17.44 3.91 11.47
N GLN A 348 -18.44 4.29 10.70
CA GLN A 348 -19.21 3.41 9.82
C GLN A 348 -19.32 4.03 8.43
N GLY A 349 -19.35 3.22 7.39
CA GLY A 349 -19.49 3.73 6.03
C GLY A 349 -19.11 2.73 4.97
N TYR A 350 -18.98 3.22 3.74
CA TYR A 350 -18.54 2.41 2.61
C TYR A 350 -17.73 3.23 1.61
N VAL A 351 -16.98 2.53 0.78
CA VAL A 351 -16.41 3.07 -0.45
C VAL A 351 -16.54 2.07 -1.59
N GLY A 352 -16.99 2.52 -2.76
CA GLY A 352 -17.07 1.71 -3.97
C GLY A 352 -18.43 1.70 -4.65
N PHE A 353 -18.69 0.62 -5.39
CA PHE A 353 -19.80 0.47 -6.33
C PHE A 353 -21.00 -0.23 -5.69
N ALA A 354 -21.61 0.42 -4.70
CA ALA A 354 -22.69 -0.16 -3.90
C ALA A 354 -24.10 0.32 -4.28
N ALA A 355 -24.28 0.98 -5.42
CA ALA A 355 -25.55 1.55 -5.84
C ALA A 355 -26.69 0.52 -5.83
N GLY A 356 -27.82 0.89 -5.25
CA GLY A 356 -29.00 0.02 -5.13
C GLY A 356 -28.91 -1.02 -4.01
N GLN A 357 -27.78 -1.16 -3.33
CA GLN A 357 -27.66 -1.99 -2.14
C GLN A 357 -28.20 -1.28 -0.90
N THR A 358 -28.63 -2.05 0.10
CA THR A 358 -28.89 -1.52 1.46
C THR A 358 -27.79 -2.01 2.38
N LEU A 359 -26.85 -1.13 2.70
CA LEU A 359 -25.71 -1.43 3.56
C LEU A 359 -26.14 -1.26 5.03
N LYS A 360 -26.17 -2.35 5.78
CA LYS A 360 -26.54 -2.34 7.21
C LYS A 360 -25.28 -2.49 8.05
N LEU A 361 -24.87 -1.43 8.74
CA LEU A 361 -23.61 -1.30 9.47
C LEU A 361 -23.93 -0.93 10.91
N GLY A 362 -23.95 -1.86 11.85
CA GLY A 362 -24.19 -1.60 13.29
C GLY A 362 -25.28 -0.56 13.64
N ASP A 363 -24.90 0.72 13.74
CA ASP A 363 -25.75 1.88 14.06
C ASP A 363 -26.39 2.59 12.84
N LEU A 364 -25.94 2.29 11.63
CA LEU A 364 -26.18 3.05 10.41
C LEU A 364 -26.71 2.13 9.30
N HIS A 365 -27.75 2.57 8.59
CA HIS A 365 -28.06 2.03 7.27
C HIS A 365 -27.83 3.09 6.20
N ILE A 366 -27.12 2.71 5.14
CA ILE A 366 -26.85 3.56 3.98
C ILE A 366 -27.43 2.88 2.74
N GLN A 367 -28.26 3.60 1.98
CA GLN A 367 -28.74 3.16 0.68
C GLN A 367 -28.24 4.14 -0.39
N PRO A 368 -27.10 3.84 -1.03
CA PRO A 368 -26.54 4.71 -2.03
C PRO A 368 -27.24 4.57 -3.39
N THR A 369 -27.39 5.70 -4.08
CA THR A 369 -27.89 5.75 -5.46
C THR A 369 -26.82 6.21 -6.44
N SER A 370 -25.75 6.86 -5.96
CA SER A 370 -24.58 7.14 -6.79
C SER A 370 -23.87 5.85 -7.16
N HIS A 371 -23.46 5.73 -8.43
CA HIS A 371 -22.80 4.53 -8.96
C HIS A 371 -21.52 4.18 -8.20
N TYR A 372 -20.71 5.18 -7.89
CA TYR A 372 -19.48 5.07 -7.12
C TYR A 372 -19.42 6.23 -6.11
N ALA A 373 -19.11 5.93 -4.84
CA ALA A 373 -18.83 6.96 -3.83
C ALA A 373 -18.11 6.36 -2.62
N ALA A 374 -17.48 7.24 -1.84
CA ALA A 374 -17.09 7.04 -0.45
C ALA A 374 -18.05 7.86 0.44
N VAL A 375 -18.78 7.18 1.31
CA VAL A 375 -19.62 7.80 2.35
C VAL A 375 -19.21 7.26 3.70
N LEU A 376 -18.59 8.13 4.50
CA LEU A 376 -18.05 7.79 5.82
C LEU A 376 -18.74 8.64 6.88
N VAL A 377 -19.14 8.00 7.98
CA VAL A 377 -19.77 8.61 9.14
C VAL A 377 -18.93 8.29 10.37
N THR A 378 -18.47 9.31 11.09
CA THR A 378 -17.61 9.14 12.26
C THR A 378 -18.12 9.93 13.47
N ALA A 379 -17.96 9.35 14.65
CA ALA A 379 -18.24 10.04 15.90
C ALA A 379 -17.33 11.27 16.05
N ASN A 380 -17.88 12.38 16.55
CA ASN A 380 -17.16 13.66 16.55
C ASN A 380 -16.08 13.77 17.63
N THR A 381 -16.20 13.05 18.75
CA THR A 381 -15.25 13.17 19.86
C THR A 381 -14.10 12.17 19.76
N ALA A 382 -12.95 12.52 20.35
CA ALA A 382 -11.72 11.74 20.25
C ALA A 382 -11.81 10.30 20.83
N LYS A 383 -12.80 10.03 21.69
CA LYS A 383 -13.06 8.70 22.29
C LYS A 383 -14.50 8.25 22.07
N GLY A 384 -15.18 8.89 21.12
CA GLY A 384 -16.60 8.76 20.89
C GLY A 384 -17.02 7.52 20.12
N THR A 385 -18.32 7.24 20.16
CA THR A 385 -18.96 6.21 19.32
C THR A 385 -20.22 6.77 18.70
N LEU A 386 -20.65 6.26 17.55
CA LEU A 386 -21.90 6.68 16.90
C LEU A 386 -23.13 6.40 17.78
N ALA A 387 -23.04 5.39 18.65
CA ALA A 387 -24.08 5.07 19.61
C ALA A 387 -24.23 6.08 20.76
N ARG A 388 -23.18 6.85 21.10
CA ARG A 388 -23.14 7.67 22.32
C ARG A 388 -22.86 9.16 22.09
N ASP A 389 -22.14 9.52 21.03
CA ASP A 389 -21.77 10.90 20.79
C ASP A 389 -23.00 11.76 20.49
N GLU A 390 -22.94 13.03 20.88
CA GLU A 390 -24.00 14.00 20.60
C GLU A 390 -24.07 14.33 19.10
N THR A 391 -22.94 14.24 18.40
CA THR A 391 -22.86 14.50 16.96
C THR A 391 -21.99 13.49 16.22
N ALA A 392 -22.29 13.30 14.94
CA ALA A 392 -21.47 12.56 13.99
C ALA A 392 -21.13 13.45 12.79
N LEU A 393 -19.95 13.26 12.22
CA LEU A 393 -19.50 13.92 10.99
C LEU A 393 -19.66 12.96 9.81
N ILE A 394 -20.05 13.50 8.66
CA ILE A 394 -20.18 12.76 7.40
C ILE A 394 -19.25 13.37 6.37
N SER A 395 -18.51 12.53 5.65
CA SER A 395 -17.83 12.88 4.40
C SER A 395 -18.46 12.07 3.27
N ALA A 396 -18.77 12.74 2.17
CA ALA A 396 -19.37 12.15 0.98
C ALA A 396 -18.62 12.64 -0.26
N VAL A 397 -17.84 11.75 -0.88
CA VAL A 397 -16.98 12.05 -2.03
C VAL A 397 -17.14 10.97 -3.09
N ALA A 398 -17.20 11.34 -4.38
CA ALA A 398 -17.22 10.40 -5.50
C ALA A 398 -16.02 10.66 -6.43
N ARG A 399 -16.25 10.80 -7.73
CA ARG A 399 -15.21 11.12 -8.71
C ARG A 399 -14.96 12.61 -8.77
N ASN A 400 -13.77 13.01 -9.21
CA ASN A 400 -13.48 14.38 -9.61
C ASN A 400 -12.97 14.44 -11.06
N ALA A 401 -13.11 15.61 -11.68
CA ALA A 401 -12.50 15.93 -12.97
C ALA A 401 -12.42 17.44 -13.13
N ASN A 402 -11.45 17.95 -13.89
CA ASN A 402 -11.41 19.38 -14.21
C ASN A 402 -12.60 19.80 -15.08
N THR A 403 -12.98 21.07 -15.02
CA THR A 403 -14.04 21.63 -15.88
C THR A 403 -13.69 21.46 -17.35
N GLY A 404 -14.58 20.82 -18.12
CA GLY A 404 -14.36 20.57 -19.55
C GLY A 404 -13.42 19.39 -19.85
N PHE A 405 -13.10 18.55 -18.85
CA PHE A 405 -12.33 17.32 -19.06
C PHE A 405 -12.96 16.43 -20.14
N ARG A 406 -12.15 15.96 -21.09
CA ARG A 406 -12.58 15.12 -22.23
C ARG A 406 -11.63 13.95 -22.43
N VAL A 407 -12.23 12.78 -22.65
CA VAL A 407 -11.52 11.53 -22.94
C VAL A 407 -11.96 10.97 -24.28
N LEU A 408 -11.06 10.26 -24.95
CA LEU A 408 -11.40 9.47 -26.12
C LEU A 408 -11.94 8.11 -25.63
N THR A 409 -13.19 7.82 -25.98
CA THR A 409 -13.88 6.63 -25.45
C THR A 409 -13.44 5.31 -26.09
N LEU A 410 -12.68 5.33 -27.19
CA LEU A 410 -12.26 4.12 -27.91
C LEU A 410 -11.27 3.25 -27.12
N ASP A 411 -10.39 3.88 -26.34
CA ASP A 411 -9.43 3.16 -25.48
C ASP A 411 -9.66 3.40 -23.99
N GLY A 412 -10.51 4.38 -23.62
CA GLY A 412 -10.80 4.74 -22.23
C GLY A 412 -9.57 5.22 -21.45
N LYS A 413 -8.47 5.52 -22.14
CA LYS A 413 -7.15 5.83 -21.56
C LYS A 413 -6.60 7.16 -22.10
N THR A 414 -6.93 7.52 -23.32
CA THR A 414 -6.43 8.75 -23.94
C THR A 414 -7.24 9.96 -23.44
N ILE A 415 -6.62 10.77 -22.59
CA ILE A 415 -7.12 12.12 -22.29
C ILE A 415 -6.94 12.96 -23.56
N VAL A 416 -8.04 13.48 -24.09
CA VAL A 416 -8.02 14.41 -25.24
C VAL A 416 -7.81 15.83 -24.76
N ASP A 417 -8.43 16.19 -23.63
CA ASP A 417 -8.30 17.48 -22.99
C ASP A 417 -8.41 17.31 -21.47
N ASN A 418 -7.39 17.73 -20.72
CA ASN A 418 -7.41 17.64 -19.26
C ASN A 418 -8.33 18.71 -18.63
N GLY A 419 -8.92 19.60 -19.41
CA GLY A 419 -9.82 20.65 -18.94
C GLY A 419 -9.10 21.78 -18.21
N LYS A 420 -9.88 22.59 -17.49
CA LYS A 420 -9.42 23.77 -16.73
C LYS A 420 -10.06 23.84 -15.35
N ALA A 421 -9.55 24.72 -14.50
CA ALA A 421 -10.12 24.97 -13.18
C ALA A 421 -11.54 25.57 -13.32
N PRO A 422 -12.43 25.37 -12.32
CA PRO A 422 -12.21 24.58 -11.11
C PRO A 422 -12.31 23.07 -11.34
N ILE A 423 -11.84 22.30 -10.34
CA ILE A 423 -12.12 20.87 -10.23
C ILE A 423 -13.61 20.68 -9.90
N LEU A 424 -14.30 19.86 -10.69
CA LEU A 424 -15.69 19.45 -10.48
C LEU A 424 -15.74 18.14 -9.69
N LEU A 425 -16.74 18.03 -8.82
CA LEU A 425 -17.04 16.82 -8.07
C LEU A 425 -18.33 16.22 -8.56
N GLU A 426 -18.33 14.91 -8.77
CA GLU A 426 -19.56 14.17 -9.01
C GLU A 426 -20.46 14.21 -7.75
N PRO A 427 -21.75 14.52 -7.90
CA PRO A 427 -22.69 14.46 -6.78
C PRO A 427 -22.80 13.07 -6.17
N VAL A 428 -22.69 13.01 -4.84
CA VAL A 428 -22.98 11.84 -4.02
C VAL A 428 -24.41 11.90 -3.54
N ARG A 429 -25.14 10.82 -3.74
CA ARG A 429 -26.51 10.64 -3.29
C ARG A 429 -26.67 9.32 -2.54
N ALA A 430 -27.14 9.43 -1.30
CA ALA A 430 -27.44 8.28 -0.45
C ALA A 430 -28.51 8.64 0.59
N GLU A 431 -29.47 7.73 0.80
CA GLU A 431 -30.34 7.77 1.97
C GLU A 431 -29.59 7.22 3.18
N VAL A 432 -29.70 7.90 4.31
CA VAL A 432 -29.05 7.53 5.55
C VAL A 432 -30.07 7.48 6.68
N THR A 433 -30.01 6.42 7.48
CA THR A 433 -30.78 6.26 8.72
C THR A 433 -29.88 5.75 9.84
N PHE A 434 -30.18 6.16 11.07
CA PHE A 434 -29.54 5.61 12.26
C PHE A 434 -30.50 4.66 12.96
N ALA A 435 -30.11 3.40 13.12
CA ALA A 435 -30.97 2.33 13.63
C ALA A 435 -31.38 2.57 15.10
N ARG A 436 -30.50 3.18 15.90
CA ARG A 436 -30.65 3.29 17.37
C ARG A 436 -30.60 4.73 17.89
N ARG A 437 -30.57 5.74 17.01
CA ARG A 437 -30.49 7.15 17.38
C ARG A 437 -31.58 7.95 16.68
N LYS A 438 -32.14 8.93 17.38
CA LYS A 438 -33.04 9.92 16.77
C LYS A 438 -32.23 11.12 16.32
N ILE A 439 -32.47 11.56 15.08
CA ILE A 439 -31.81 12.71 14.49
C ILE A 439 -32.58 13.97 14.90
N ALA A 440 -31.89 14.91 15.54
CA ALA A 440 -32.43 16.23 15.84
C ALA A 440 -32.30 17.17 14.64
N ARG A 441 -31.14 17.14 13.96
CA ARG A 441 -30.84 18.01 12.82
C ARG A 441 -29.70 17.43 12.01
N VAL A 442 -29.69 17.71 10.70
CA VAL A 442 -28.53 17.50 9.83
C VAL A 442 -28.08 18.85 9.30
N GLN A 443 -26.87 19.23 9.64
CA GLN A 443 -26.27 20.53 9.36
C GLN A 443 -25.33 20.40 8.16
N VAL A 444 -25.49 21.29 7.18
CA VAL A 444 -24.54 21.43 6.06
C VAL A 444 -23.30 22.15 6.58
N LEU A 445 -22.12 21.59 6.34
CA LEU A 445 -20.84 22.21 6.68
C LEU A 445 -20.19 22.82 5.43
N ASP A 446 -19.33 23.81 5.61
CA ASP A 446 -18.49 24.34 4.52
C ASP A 446 -17.20 23.50 4.34
N GLN A 447 -16.33 23.91 3.42
CA GLN A 447 -15.07 23.21 3.11
C GLN A 447 -14.08 23.15 4.29
N ASP A 448 -14.24 24.04 5.28
CA ASP A 448 -13.42 24.08 6.51
C ASP A 448 -14.09 23.31 7.67
N GLY A 449 -15.23 22.67 7.41
CA GLY A 449 -16.01 21.91 8.39
C GLY A 449 -16.84 22.78 9.34
N GLN A 450 -17.03 24.07 9.04
CA GLN A 450 -17.83 24.97 9.87
C GLN A 450 -19.32 24.86 9.52
N ARG A 451 -20.18 25.04 10.53
CA ARG A 451 -21.63 25.02 10.32
C ARG A 451 -22.08 26.21 9.46
N THR A 452 -22.82 25.93 8.40
CA THR A 452 -23.49 26.97 7.60
C THR A 452 -24.85 27.34 8.21
N ASN A 453 -25.61 28.22 7.55
CA ASN A 453 -27.02 28.46 7.86
C ASN A 453 -27.98 27.44 7.21
N ARG A 454 -27.47 26.40 6.54
CA ARG A 454 -28.26 25.43 5.77
C ARG A 454 -28.37 24.09 6.49
N THR A 455 -29.54 23.46 6.40
CA THR A 455 -29.81 22.14 6.98
C THR A 455 -30.44 21.20 5.96
N VAL A 456 -30.20 19.91 6.11
CA VAL A 456 -30.88 18.88 5.32
C VAL A 456 -32.17 18.44 6.05
N PRO A 457 -33.33 18.37 5.36
CA PRO A 457 -34.56 17.89 5.96
C PRO A 457 -34.45 16.45 6.45
N VAL A 458 -34.97 16.21 7.66
CA VAL A 458 -35.10 14.86 8.23
C VAL A 458 -36.58 14.47 8.19
N GLN A 459 -36.90 13.36 7.55
CA GLN A 459 -38.27 12.86 7.41
C GLN A 459 -38.34 11.43 7.92
N GLN A 460 -39.22 11.15 8.88
CA GLN A 460 -39.38 9.79 9.45
C GLN A 460 -38.05 9.16 9.93
N GLY A 461 -37.15 9.97 10.50
CA GLY A 461 -35.84 9.51 10.99
C GLY A 461 -34.78 9.25 9.92
N ARG A 462 -35.07 9.57 8.64
CA ARG A 462 -34.15 9.46 7.50
C ARG A 462 -33.78 10.82 6.94
N PHE A 463 -32.63 10.92 6.29
CA PHE A 463 -32.25 12.07 5.48
C PHE A 463 -31.47 11.61 4.24
N THR A 464 -31.38 12.49 3.25
CA THR A 464 -30.67 12.22 2.00
C THR A 464 -29.47 13.13 1.87
N ILE A 465 -28.29 12.52 1.82
CA ILE A 465 -27.07 13.17 1.32
C ILE A 465 -27.32 13.46 -0.16
N ASP A 466 -27.19 14.71 -0.59
CA ASP A 466 -27.13 15.11 -2.00
C ASP A 466 -26.10 16.25 -2.11
N THR A 467 -24.85 15.91 -2.39
CA THR A 467 -23.75 16.89 -2.41
C THR A 467 -23.88 17.86 -3.59
N GLY A 468 -24.63 17.51 -4.63
CA GLY A 468 -24.92 18.40 -5.75
C GLY A 468 -25.91 19.50 -5.38
N ARG A 469 -26.99 19.16 -4.66
CA ARG A 469 -27.92 20.13 -4.08
C ARG A 469 -27.26 20.95 -2.98
N ASP A 470 -26.50 20.27 -2.13
CA ASP A 470 -25.99 20.88 -0.90
C ASP A 470 -24.71 21.69 -1.13
N GLN A 471 -24.01 21.44 -2.23
CA GLN A 471 -22.71 22.05 -2.58
C GLN A 471 -21.68 21.90 -1.44
N THR A 472 -21.66 20.73 -0.82
CA THR A 472 -20.69 20.37 0.22
C THR A 472 -20.35 18.88 0.14
N MET A 473 -19.19 18.50 0.64
CA MET A 473 -18.84 17.11 0.92
C MET A 473 -19.01 16.74 2.40
N TYR A 474 -19.34 17.70 3.26
CA TYR A 474 -19.35 17.52 4.71
C TYR A 474 -20.70 17.85 5.35
N TYR A 475 -21.14 16.99 6.24
CA TYR A 475 -22.34 17.20 7.05
C TYR A 475 -22.06 16.87 8.52
N GLU A 476 -22.80 17.51 9.41
CA GLU A 476 -22.87 17.11 10.81
C GLU A 476 -24.28 16.63 11.14
N VAL A 477 -24.40 15.43 11.68
CA VAL A 477 -25.63 14.90 12.24
C VAL A 477 -25.64 15.22 13.73
N VAL A 478 -26.67 15.92 14.18
CA VAL A 478 -26.92 16.18 15.61
C VAL A 478 -28.01 15.23 16.08
N PHE A 479 -27.73 14.46 17.12
CA PHE A 479 -28.69 13.53 17.70
C PHE A 479 -29.51 14.18 18.81
N GLN A 480 -30.70 13.63 19.06
CA GLN A 480 -31.46 13.96 20.26
C GLN A 480 -30.75 13.42 21.50
N LYS A 481 -30.89 14.13 22.62
CA LYS A 481 -30.37 13.72 23.93
C LYS A 481 -31.10 12.50 24.47
#